data_AF-A0A3B5KW37-F1
#
_entry.id   AF-A0A3B5KW37-F1
#
_cell.length_a   1.000
_cell.length_b   1.000
_cell.length_c   1.000
_cell.angle_alpha   90.00
_cell.angle_beta   90.00
_cell.angle_gamma   90.00
#
_symmetry.space_group_name_H-M   'P 1'
#
loop_
_entity.id
_entity.type
_entity.pdbx_description
1 polymer ?
#
loop_
_entity_poly.entity_id
_entity_poly.type
_entity_poly.pdbx_seq_one_letter_code
_entity_poly.pdbx_strand_id
1 'polypeptide(L)'
;MSAAGLCAVVVVVFLLAFYLLHRYGDLRKQHRLVLLGTLLSWYLCFLIVFILPLDVSTVGVHEPTTHNSKSKLTNVANVCVKPWSYIPDHVLPVFWRVVYWTSQFLTWLLLPFMQSYARSGAFSIVGKVKTALIENAIYYGTYLLIFICLLIYVSAHLKLRLTWYVKLQTIGITAANTWGLFLLVLLLGYGLVEIPRSYWFSSSNSFLLAKTYFKVAKLATEKASAEEDLADVMEEVADLNESVRFNHSLRKCVDTIMTKCPIRYQQEMGRNLESSPCEGPSIPTKSGLIKLHEKVISAVQRHNQTQVQWSLLLDKAFHLEDIAKSQSTPVRVITKTFSPNHLGWVRRFIYTPTVGGFIQGQNLQFAVEVNRLMFKFFSSGNVYCC
;
A
#
# COMPACT_ATOMS: atom_id res chain seq x y z
N MET A 1 28.87 23.57 -1.59
CA MET A 1 28.00 22.86 -2.56
C MET A 1 27.14 21.84 -1.81
N SER A 2 26.07 22.26 -1.15
CA SER A 2 25.35 21.43 -0.16
C SER A 2 23.88 21.11 -0.51
N ALA A 3 23.33 21.72 -1.56
CA ALA A 3 22.01 21.40 -2.09
C ALA A 3 21.99 20.17 -3.03
N ALA A 4 23.14 19.81 -3.61
CA ALA A 4 23.23 18.75 -4.62
C ALA A 4 22.88 17.36 -4.06
N GLY A 5 23.30 17.05 -2.83
CA GLY A 5 22.98 15.78 -2.17
C GLY A 5 21.48 15.62 -1.91
N LEU A 6 20.83 16.66 -1.38
CA LEU A 6 19.39 16.67 -1.15
C LEU A 6 18.61 16.54 -2.47
N CYS A 7 19.01 17.30 -3.50
CA CYS A 7 18.39 17.20 -4.83
C CYS A 7 18.53 15.80 -5.44
N ALA A 8 19.70 15.17 -5.30
CA ALA A 8 19.92 13.81 -5.78
C ALA A 8 18.99 12.81 -5.08
N VAL A 9 18.86 12.89 -3.75
CA VAL A 9 17.94 12.03 -2.98
C VAL A 9 16.49 12.22 -3.44
N VAL A 10 16.03 13.47 -3.53
CA VAL A 10 14.67 13.82 -4.01
C VAL A 10 14.39 13.21 -5.38
N VAL A 11 15.31 13.35 -6.33
CA VAL A 11 15.16 12.81 -7.69
C VAL A 11 15.17 11.29 -7.72
N VAL A 12 16.12 10.65 -7.01
CA VAL A 12 16.21 9.18 -6.95
C VAL A 12 14.95 8.57 -6.34
N VAL A 13 14.43 9.16 -5.25
CA VAL A 13 13.20 8.72 -4.59
C VAL A 13 11.99 8.89 -5.52
N PHE A 14 11.91 9.98 -6.28
CA PHE A 14 10.85 10.18 -7.26
C PHE A 14 10.88 9.11 -8.37
N LEU A 15 12.06 8.83 -8.93
CA LEU A 15 12.24 7.80 -9.94
C LEU A 15 11.88 6.41 -9.40
N LEU A 16 12.26 6.11 -8.15
CA LEU A 16 11.90 4.86 -7.47
C LEU A 16 10.38 4.74 -7.31
N ALA A 17 9.71 5.77 -6.79
CA ALA A 17 8.26 5.78 -6.62
C ALA A 17 7.53 5.60 -7.97
N PHE A 18 8.00 6.29 -9.01
CA PHE A 18 7.44 6.17 -10.35
C PHE A 18 7.65 4.78 -10.95
N TYR A 19 8.85 4.19 -10.81
CA TYR A 19 9.15 2.84 -11.28
C TYR A 19 8.25 1.79 -10.59
N LEU A 20 8.08 1.91 -9.26
CA LEU A 20 7.19 1.02 -8.52
C LEU A 20 5.75 1.17 -8.97
N LEU A 21 5.27 2.39 -9.19
CA LEU A 21 3.91 2.64 -9.66
C LEU A 21 3.69 2.08 -11.08
N HIS A 22 4.67 2.22 -11.97
CA HIS A 22 4.62 1.62 -13.31
C HIS A 22 4.66 0.09 -13.27
N ARG A 23 5.37 -0.50 -12.29
CA ARG A 23 5.50 -1.95 -12.16
C ARG A 23 4.25 -2.61 -11.57
N TYR A 24 3.60 -1.97 -10.61
CA TYR A 24 2.45 -2.53 -9.89
C TYR A 24 1.10 -1.97 -10.34
N GLY A 25 1.07 -0.81 -11.01
CA GLY A 25 -0.13 -0.17 -11.53
C GLY A 25 -0.18 -0.14 -13.06
N ASP A 26 -1.38 -0.17 -13.63
CA ASP A 26 -1.61 0.04 -15.06
C ASP A 26 -1.89 1.53 -15.33
N LEU A 27 -0.84 2.26 -15.74
CA LEU A 27 -0.89 3.71 -15.96
C LEU A 27 -1.92 4.14 -17.02
N ARG A 28 -2.29 3.24 -17.94
CA ARG A 28 -3.19 3.57 -19.06
C ARG A 28 -4.65 3.42 -18.69
N LYS A 29 -4.98 2.51 -17.76
CA LYS A 29 -6.37 2.23 -17.37
C LYS A 29 -6.83 3.07 -16.18
N GLN A 30 -5.91 3.53 -15.33
CA GLN A 30 -6.26 4.25 -14.11
C GLN A 30 -6.60 5.72 -14.36
N HIS A 31 -7.52 6.25 -13.54
CA HIS A 31 -7.86 7.66 -13.56
C HIS A 31 -6.67 8.51 -13.09
N ARG A 32 -6.38 9.60 -13.81
CA ARG A 32 -5.19 10.45 -13.55
C ARG A 32 -5.09 10.96 -12.12
N LEU A 33 -6.23 11.31 -11.50
CA LEU A 33 -6.26 11.76 -10.11
C LEU A 33 -5.78 10.68 -9.14
N VAL A 34 -6.23 9.42 -9.33
CA VAL A 34 -5.80 8.29 -8.50
C VAL A 34 -4.31 8.05 -8.68
N LEU A 35 -3.85 8.07 -9.93
CA LEU A 35 -2.44 7.90 -10.26
C LEU A 35 -1.55 8.96 -9.56
N LEU A 36 -1.90 10.24 -9.69
CA LEU A 36 -1.15 11.33 -9.07
C LEU A 36 -1.19 11.27 -7.55
N GLY A 37 -2.37 10.96 -6.96
CA GLY A 37 -2.51 10.83 -5.52
C GLY A 37 -1.68 9.69 -4.95
N THR A 38 -1.69 8.52 -5.60
CA THR A 38 -0.86 7.37 -5.19
C THR A 38 0.62 7.67 -5.38
N LEU A 39 1.03 8.25 -6.50
CA LEU A 39 2.43 8.63 -6.74
C LEU A 39 2.93 9.60 -5.67
N LEU A 40 2.17 10.65 -5.38
CA LEU A 40 2.52 11.65 -4.39
C LEU A 40 2.59 11.04 -2.98
N SER A 41 1.65 10.17 -2.63
CA SER A 41 1.65 9.46 -1.34
C SER A 41 2.90 8.60 -1.18
N TRP A 42 3.19 7.73 -2.15
CA TRP A 42 4.36 6.85 -2.09
C TRP A 42 5.66 7.64 -2.09
N TYR A 43 5.73 8.69 -2.91
CA TYR A 43 6.87 9.58 -2.96
C TYR A 43 7.15 10.20 -1.58
N LEU A 44 6.16 10.78 -0.91
CA LEU A 44 6.34 11.36 0.42
C LEU A 44 6.74 10.32 1.47
N CYS A 45 6.13 9.12 1.45
CA CYS A 45 6.49 8.05 2.36
C CYS A 45 7.96 7.61 2.21
N PHE A 46 8.42 7.37 0.98
CA PHE A 46 9.81 7.00 0.74
C PHE A 46 10.77 8.15 1.05
N LEU A 47 10.37 9.39 0.78
CA LEU A 47 11.19 10.56 1.02
C LEU A 47 11.52 10.72 2.51
N ILE A 48 10.55 10.49 3.40
CA ILE A 48 10.77 10.54 4.86
C ILE A 48 11.85 9.54 5.31
N VAL A 49 11.88 8.33 4.73
CA VAL A 49 12.87 7.29 5.09
C VAL A 49 14.30 7.74 4.83
N PHE A 50 14.54 8.51 3.76
CA PHE A 50 15.87 8.99 3.41
C PHE A 50 16.22 10.35 4.05
N ILE A 51 15.24 11.23 4.24
CA ILE A 51 15.47 12.57 4.79
C ILE A 51 15.59 12.55 6.31
N LEU A 52 14.87 11.68 7.02
CA LEU A 52 14.91 11.62 8.49
C LEU A 52 16.33 11.35 9.03
N PRO A 53 17.10 10.36 8.51
CA PRO A 53 18.47 10.16 8.95
C PRO A 53 19.39 11.35 8.62
N LEU A 54 19.17 12.02 7.48
CA LEU A 54 19.94 13.20 7.08
C LEU A 54 19.69 14.36 8.07
N ASP A 55 18.43 14.59 8.45
CA ASP A 55 18.05 15.60 9.45
C ASP A 55 18.75 15.35 10.80
N VAL A 56 18.66 14.12 11.33
CA VAL A 56 19.34 13.73 12.58
C VAL A 56 20.86 13.92 12.49
N SER A 57 21.47 13.58 11.35
CA SER A 57 22.91 13.76 11.15
C SER A 57 23.33 15.23 11.11
N THR A 58 22.48 16.12 10.60
CA THR A 58 22.79 17.56 10.54
C THR A 58 22.74 18.23 11.91
N VAL A 59 21.87 17.75 12.81
CA VAL A 59 21.80 18.25 14.21
C VAL A 59 23.09 17.91 14.97
N GLY A 60 23.64 16.71 14.80
CA GLY A 60 24.89 16.30 15.46
C GLY A 60 26.15 17.06 15.01
N VAL A 61 26.11 17.71 13.83
CA VAL A 61 27.22 18.53 13.31
C VAL A 61 27.16 19.98 13.83
N HIS A 62 26.02 20.43 14.36
CA HIS A 62 25.84 21.80 14.86
C HIS A 62 26.04 21.93 16.37
N GLU A 63 26.30 20.83 17.08
CA GLU A 63 26.68 20.90 18.49
C GLU A 63 28.13 21.39 18.59
N PRO A 64 28.38 22.64 19.01
CA PRO A 64 29.75 23.10 19.16
C PRO A 64 30.34 22.30 20.31
N THR A 65 31.35 21.48 20.03
CA THR A 65 32.13 20.87 21.09
C THR A 65 32.66 22.00 21.97
N THR A 66 32.07 22.18 23.15
CA THR A 66 32.58 23.09 24.17
C THR A 66 33.76 22.39 24.84
N HIS A 67 34.75 21.96 24.06
CA HIS A 67 36.03 21.56 24.58
C HIS A 67 36.77 22.85 24.95
N ASN A 68 36.65 23.21 26.23
CA ASN A 68 37.56 24.13 26.92
C ASN A 68 38.99 23.57 26.89
N SER A 69 39.62 23.59 25.71
CA SER A 69 41.05 23.38 25.56
C SER A 69 41.68 24.76 25.37
N LYS A 70 42.03 25.37 26.49
CA LYS A 70 43.03 26.45 26.51
C LYS A 70 44.34 25.88 25.98
N SER A 71 44.55 25.95 24.67
CA SER A 71 45.88 25.82 24.08
C SER A 71 46.06 26.93 23.06
N LYS A 72 47.11 27.72 23.30
CA LYS A 72 47.49 28.90 22.53
C LYS A 72 47.99 28.52 21.14
N LEU A 73 47.56 29.32 20.17
CA LEU A 73 48.29 29.78 18.99
C LEU A 73 48.84 28.71 18.00
N THR A 74 48.13 28.54 16.89
CA THR A 74 48.66 28.79 15.53
C THR A 74 47.49 29.14 14.60
N ASN A 75 47.62 30.25 13.89
CA ASN A 75 46.66 30.69 12.87
C ASN A 75 46.73 29.79 11.63
N VAL A 76 46.15 28.59 11.72
CA VAL A 76 45.64 27.91 10.54
C VAL A 76 44.15 28.21 10.55
N ALA A 77 43.68 29.01 9.60
CA ALA A 77 42.26 29.13 9.35
C ALA A 77 41.77 27.73 9.00
N ASN A 78 41.20 27.01 9.98
CA ASN A 78 40.50 25.77 9.74
C ASN A 78 39.30 26.13 8.88
N VAL A 79 39.48 26.08 7.56
CA VAL A 79 38.40 26.19 6.58
C VAL A 79 37.52 24.97 6.83
N CYS A 80 36.48 25.15 7.63
CA CYS A 80 35.53 24.09 7.92
C CYS A 80 34.83 23.73 6.61
N VAL A 81 35.25 22.62 5.99
CA VAL A 81 34.67 22.15 4.73
C VAL A 81 33.33 21.54 5.06
N LYS A 82 32.27 22.22 4.64
CA LYS A 82 30.90 21.72 4.80
C LYS A 82 30.79 20.33 4.16
N PRO A 83 30.34 19.30 4.89
CA PRO A 83 30.19 17.97 4.34
C PRO A 83 29.16 17.98 3.19
N TRP A 84 29.23 16.98 2.31
CA TRP A 84 28.30 16.79 1.20
C TRP A 84 26.82 16.80 1.65
N SER A 85 26.57 16.37 2.88
CA SER A 85 25.26 16.29 3.51
C SER A 85 24.80 17.56 4.26
N TYR A 86 25.58 18.64 4.23
CA TYR A 86 25.17 19.88 4.91
C TYR A 86 23.92 20.45 4.22
N ILE A 87 22.88 20.81 4.98
CA ILE A 87 21.66 21.40 4.45
C ILE A 87 21.47 22.75 5.16
N PRO A 88 21.11 23.84 4.45
CA PRO A 88 20.88 25.12 5.10
C PRO A 88 19.70 25.08 6.09
N ASP A 89 19.83 25.80 7.21
CA ASP A 89 18.88 25.76 8.35
C ASP A 89 17.44 26.13 7.98
N HIS A 90 17.24 26.91 6.91
CA HIS A 90 15.91 27.33 6.45
C HIS A 90 15.21 26.28 5.57
N VAL A 91 15.96 25.34 4.97
CA VAL A 91 15.41 24.39 3.98
C VAL A 91 14.63 23.28 4.69
N LEU A 92 15.19 22.70 5.75
CA LEU A 92 14.57 21.57 6.46
C LEU A 92 13.22 21.92 7.12
N PRO A 93 13.05 23.07 7.81
CA PRO A 93 11.75 23.43 8.39
C PRO A 93 10.66 23.69 7.33
N VAL A 94 11.03 24.30 6.19
CA VAL A 94 10.09 24.52 5.07
C VAL A 94 9.73 23.17 4.44
N PHE A 95 10.72 22.32 4.21
CA PHE A 95 10.54 20.97 3.69
C PHE A 95 9.58 20.16 4.56
N TRP A 96 9.83 20.08 5.86
CA TRP A 96 8.99 19.34 6.80
C TRP A 96 7.58 19.91 6.89
N ARG A 97 7.41 21.23 6.78
CA ARG A 97 6.09 21.87 6.71
C ARG A 97 5.32 21.42 5.47
N VAL A 98 5.97 21.39 4.31
CA VAL A 98 5.36 20.92 3.05
C VAL A 98 4.99 19.44 3.15
N VAL A 99 5.91 18.60 3.61
CA VAL A 99 5.67 17.16 3.78
C VAL A 99 4.53 16.92 4.76
N TYR A 100 4.52 17.62 5.90
CA TYR A 100 3.47 17.50 6.91
C TYR A 100 2.10 17.83 6.34
N TRP A 101 1.90 19.04 5.83
CA TRP A 101 0.58 19.47 5.35
C TRP A 101 0.10 18.67 4.14
N THR A 102 1.01 18.31 3.23
CA THR A 102 0.67 17.46 2.09
C THR A 102 0.25 16.07 2.55
N SER A 103 0.97 15.47 3.51
CA SER A 103 0.63 14.17 4.07
C SER A 103 -0.70 14.19 4.84
N GLN A 104 -1.00 15.27 5.57
CA GLN A 104 -2.29 15.43 6.25
C GLN A 104 -3.43 15.48 5.22
N PHE A 105 -3.30 16.30 4.17
CA PHE A 105 -4.30 16.38 3.11
C PHE A 105 -4.50 15.04 2.40
N LEU A 106 -3.41 14.34 2.06
CA LEU A 106 -3.48 13.02 1.42
C LEU A 106 -4.17 11.98 2.29
N THR A 107 -3.80 11.92 3.57
CA THR A 107 -4.25 10.87 4.50
C THR A 107 -5.69 11.05 4.93
N TRP A 108 -6.11 12.29 5.22
CA TRP A 108 -7.42 12.56 5.81
C TRP A 108 -8.49 12.95 4.81
N LEU A 109 -8.10 13.40 3.61
CA LEU A 109 -9.06 13.88 2.61
C LEU A 109 -8.95 13.10 1.31
N LEU A 110 -7.80 13.10 0.66
CA LEU A 110 -7.69 12.60 -0.71
C LEU A 110 -7.84 11.07 -0.81
N LEU A 111 -7.06 10.29 -0.05
CA LEU A 111 -7.07 8.83 -0.13
C LEU A 111 -8.40 8.20 0.35
N PRO A 112 -8.97 8.61 1.50
CA PRO A 112 -10.27 8.10 1.96
C PRO A 112 -11.39 8.42 0.97
N PHE A 113 -11.38 9.64 0.40
CA PHE A 113 -12.32 10.02 -0.64
C PHE A 113 -12.22 9.14 -1.88
N MET A 114 -11.00 8.90 -2.39
CA MET A 114 -10.79 8.02 -3.54
C MET A 114 -11.29 6.59 -3.27
N GLN A 115 -11.05 6.07 -2.06
CA GLN A 115 -11.46 4.73 -1.68
C GLN A 115 -12.99 4.58 -1.67
N SER A 116 -13.71 5.51 -1.03
CA SER A 116 -15.18 5.50 -1.04
C SER A 116 -15.75 5.77 -2.43
N TYR A 117 -15.15 6.68 -3.20
CA TYR A 117 -15.58 6.96 -4.58
C TYR A 117 -15.47 5.72 -5.48
N ALA A 118 -14.39 4.95 -5.34
CA ALA A 118 -14.17 3.74 -6.13
C ALA A 118 -15.11 2.59 -5.76
N ARG A 119 -15.56 2.52 -4.49
CA ARG A 119 -16.50 1.51 -4.01
C ARG A 119 -17.97 1.86 -4.23
N SER A 120 -18.31 3.15 -4.40
CA SER A 120 -19.68 3.60 -4.56
C SER A 120 -20.42 2.95 -5.75
N GLY A 121 -21.58 2.34 -5.48
CA GLY A 121 -22.51 1.80 -6.47
C GLY A 121 -23.36 2.84 -7.20
N ALA A 122 -23.18 4.15 -6.94
CA ALA A 122 -23.98 5.19 -7.58
C ALA A 122 -23.69 5.28 -9.09
N PHE A 123 -24.74 5.42 -9.91
CA PHE A 123 -24.62 5.45 -11.37
C PHE A 123 -24.12 6.80 -11.93
N SER A 124 -24.25 7.89 -11.18
CA SER A 124 -23.83 9.23 -11.61
C SER A 124 -22.58 9.71 -10.87
N ILE A 125 -21.76 10.56 -11.51
CA ILE A 125 -20.55 11.13 -10.91
C ILE A 125 -20.90 11.91 -9.63
N VAL A 126 -21.94 12.76 -9.70
CA VAL A 126 -22.41 13.54 -8.54
C VAL A 126 -22.91 12.61 -7.42
N GLY A 127 -23.59 11.52 -7.78
CA GLY A 127 -24.01 10.49 -6.83
C GLY A 127 -22.81 9.86 -6.12
N LYS A 128 -21.78 9.47 -6.87
CA LYS A 128 -20.55 8.90 -6.31
C LYS A 128 -19.82 9.86 -5.38
N VAL A 129 -19.68 11.13 -5.77
CA VAL A 129 -19.07 12.16 -4.92
C VAL A 129 -19.88 12.36 -3.64
N LYS A 130 -21.21 12.46 -3.74
CA LYS A 130 -22.08 12.61 -2.58
C LYS A 130 -21.99 11.41 -1.63
N THR A 131 -22.06 10.19 -2.16
CA THR A 131 -21.92 8.97 -1.36
C THR A 131 -20.56 8.92 -0.67
N ALA A 132 -19.47 9.21 -1.39
CA ALA A 132 -18.13 9.21 -0.82
C ALA A 132 -17.94 10.26 0.29
N LEU A 133 -18.54 11.44 0.14
CA LEU A 133 -18.52 12.45 1.20
C LEU A 133 -19.35 12.04 2.41
N ILE A 134 -20.52 11.44 2.21
CA ILE A 134 -21.38 10.98 3.31
C ILE A 134 -20.72 9.86 4.09
N GLU A 135 -20.15 8.85 3.44
CA GLU A 135 -19.45 7.74 4.11
C GLU A 135 -18.29 8.24 4.98
N ASN A 136 -17.46 9.12 4.41
CA ASN A 136 -16.34 9.72 5.15
C ASN A 136 -16.84 10.63 6.28
N ALA A 137 -17.90 11.42 6.06
CA ALA A 137 -18.48 12.28 7.09
C ALA A 137 -19.08 11.47 8.24
N ILE A 138 -19.72 10.33 7.96
CA ILE A 138 -20.21 9.40 8.99
C ILE A 138 -19.02 8.83 9.77
N TYR A 139 -18.00 8.34 9.08
CA TYR A 139 -16.81 7.77 9.71
C TYR A 139 -16.11 8.78 10.62
N TYR A 140 -15.75 9.97 10.12
CA TYR A 140 -15.09 10.99 10.94
C TYR A 140 -16.03 11.58 12.00
N GLY A 141 -17.32 11.71 11.68
CA GLY A 141 -18.34 12.20 12.61
C GLY A 141 -18.50 11.29 13.83
N THR A 142 -18.47 9.96 13.66
CA THR A 142 -18.56 9.03 14.79
C THR A 142 -17.31 9.10 15.67
N TYR A 143 -16.10 9.16 15.10
CA TYR A 143 -14.88 9.38 15.90
C TYR A 143 -14.90 10.70 16.65
N LEU A 144 -15.37 11.77 16.01
CA LEU A 144 -15.49 13.08 16.63
C LEU A 144 -16.48 13.05 17.80
N LEU A 145 -17.62 12.37 17.64
CA LEU A 145 -18.61 12.19 18.71
C LEU A 145 -18.00 11.46 19.91
N ILE A 146 -17.31 10.33 19.68
CA ILE A 146 -16.64 9.57 20.74
C ILE A 146 -15.60 10.46 21.44
N PHE A 147 -14.81 11.21 20.69
CA PHE A 147 -13.81 12.13 21.24
C PHE A 147 -14.46 13.22 22.12
N ILE A 148 -15.56 13.82 21.67
CA ILE A 148 -16.31 14.82 22.46
C ILE A 148 -16.86 14.20 23.75
N CYS A 149 -17.44 12.99 23.69
CA CYS A 149 -17.93 12.31 24.89
C CYS A 149 -16.81 12.06 25.91
N LEU A 150 -15.63 11.62 25.45
CA LEU A 150 -14.45 11.45 26.31
C LEU A 150 -13.95 12.78 26.89
N LEU A 151 -13.96 13.86 26.11
CA LEU A 151 -13.60 15.19 26.60
C LEU A 151 -14.57 15.69 27.68
N ILE A 152 -15.88 15.48 27.50
CA ILE A 152 -16.89 15.83 28.51
C ILE A 152 -16.62 15.03 29.79
N TYR A 153 -16.42 13.72 29.68
CA TYR A 153 -16.08 12.86 30.83
C TYR A 153 -14.85 13.35 31.61
N VAL A 154 -13.74 13.63 30.91
CA VAL A 154 -12.50 14.14 31.52
C VAL A 154 -12.72 15.51 32.16
N SER A 155 -13.45 16.41 31.49
CA SER A 155 -13.74 17.75 32.02
C SER A 155 -14.57 17.72 33.31
N ALA A 156 -15.55 16.82 33.40
CA ALA A 156 -16.41 16.65 34.56
C ALA A 156 -15.65 16.07 35.76
N HIS A 157 -14.80 15.07 35.54
CA HIS A 157 -14.01 14.44 36.61
C HIS A 157 -12.81 15.29 37.06
N LEU A 158 -12.17 16.03 36.16
CA LEU A 158 -10.90 16.72 36.44
C LEU A 158 -11.06 18.20 36.87
N LYS A 159 -12.30 18.70 37.01
CA LYS A 159 -12.62 20.09 37.41
C LYS A 159 -11.74 21.15 36.72
N LEU A 160 -11.52 21.01 35.41
CA LEU A 160 -10.64 21.87 34.61
C LEU A 160 -11.23 23.28 34.45
N ARG A 161 -11.02 24.16 35.44
CA ARG A 161 -11.74 25.45 35.49
C ARG A 161 -11.17 26.64 34.70
N LEU A 162 -9.93 26.66 34.17
CA LEU A 162 -9.38 27.95 33.68
C LEU A 162 -8.44 28.01 32.46
N THR A 163 -8.26 26.96 31.65
CA THR A 163 -7.56 27.12 30.34
C THR A 163 -7.96 26.03 29.34
N TRP A 164 -9.23 26.04 28.91
CA TRP A 164 -9.79 24.98 28.07
C TRP A 164 -9.05 24.85 26.73
N TYR A 165 -8.67 25.97 26.09
CA TYR A 165 -8.01 25.97 24.78
C TYR A 165 -6.60 25.35 24.82
N VAL A 166 -5.72 25.87 25.68
CA VAL A 166 -4.31 25.42 25.76
C VAL A 166 -4.24 23.95 26.22
N LYS A 167 -5.05 23.56 27.21
CA LYS A 167 -5.04 22.17 27.70
C LYS A 167 -5.61 21.19 26.68
N LEU A 168 -6.64 21.56 25.92
CA LEU A 168 -7.21 20.71 24.87
C LEU A 168 -6.21 20.52 23.72
N GLN A 169 -5.49 21.58 23.32
CA GLN A 169 -4.40 21.47 22.35
C GLN A 169 -3.30 20.52 22.84
N THR A 170 -2.86 20.64 24.08
CA THR A 170 -1.85 19.74 24.67
C THR A 170 -2.34 18.30 24.71
N ILE A 171 -3.59 18.05 25.10
CA ILE A 171 -4.19 16.70 25.09
C ILE A 171 -4.22 16.13 23.67
N GLY A 172 -4.63 16.93 22.68
CA GLY A 172 -4.68 16.51 21.27
C GLY A 172 -3.30 16.16 20.72
N ILE A 173 -2.29 17.00 20.96
CA ILE A 173 -0.91 16.75 20.54
C ILE A 173 -0.37 15.48 21.23
N THR A 174 -0.61 15.35 22.54
CA THR A 174 -0.15 14.19 23.30
C THR A 174 -0.82 12.91 22.81
N ALA A 175 -2.13 12.93 22.59
CA ALA A 175 -2.89 11.79 22.07
C ALA A 175 -2.43 11.37 20.67
N ALA A 176 -2.23 12.33 19.75
CA ALA A 176 -1.73 12.06 18.41
C ALA A 176 -0.32 11.44 18.43
N ASN A 177 0.57 11.96 19.28
CA ASN A 177 1.91 11.42 19.46
C ASN A 177 1.89 10.02 20.09
N THR A 178 1.04 9.78 21.10
CA THR A 178 0.87 8.46 21.72
C THR A 178 0.35 7.44 20.70
N TRP A 179 -0.59 7.82 19.84
CA TRP A 179 -1.08 6.95 18.76
C TRP A 179 0.03 6.58 17.78
N GLY A 180 0.83 7.57 17.35
CA GLY A 180 1.99 7.34 16.48
C GLY A 180 3.04 6.42 17.11
N LEU A 181 3.39 6.65 18.38
CA LEU A 181 4.33 5.82 19.14
C LEU A 181 3.81 4.40 19.35
N PHE A 182 2.51 4.24 19.63
CA PHE A 182 1.87 2.93 19.76
C PHE A 182 1.99 2.13 18.46
N LEU A 183 1.66 2.74 17.32
CA LEU A 183 1.82 2.11 16.01
C LEU A 183 3.29 1.80 15.71
N LEU A 184 4.21 2.70 16.04
CA LEU A 184 5.65 2.48 15.87
C LEU A 184 6.10 1.25 16.65
N VAL A 185 5.73 1.12 17.92
CA VAL A 185 6.10 -0.05 18.74
C VAL A 185 5.58 -1.35 18.12
N LEU A 186 4.32 -1.39 17.67
CA LEU A 186 3.75 -2.58 17.03
C LEU A 186 4.43 -2.94 15.70
N LEU A 187 4.63 -1.95 14.82
CA LEU A 187 5.19 -2.16 13.49
C LEU A 187 6.70 -2.44 13.53
N LEU A 188 7.43 -1.74 14.41
CA LEU A 188 8.86 -1.96 14.60
C LEU A 188 9.14 -3.35 15.14
N GLY A 189 8.32 -3.87 16.06
CA GLY A 189 8.44 -5.25 16.55
C GLY A 189 8.37 -6.27 15.41
N TYR A 190 7.41 -6.12 14.50
CA TYR A 190 7.33 -6.97 13.31
C TYR A 190 8.54 -6.77 12.37
N GLY A 191 8.92 -5.52 12.11
CA GLY A 191 10.03 -5.19 11.21
C GLY A 191 11.39 -5.71 11.69
N LEU A 192 11.67 -5.61 12.99
CA LEU A 192 12.96 -6.01 13.58
C LEU A 192 13.10 -7.54 13.68
N VAL A 193 12.00 -8.26 13.87
CA VAL A 193 12.02 -9.71 14.11
C VAL A 193 11.65 -10.51 12.87
N GLU A 194 10.47 -10.27 12.29
CA GLU A 194 9.94 -11.12 11.22
C GLU A 194 10.66 -10.91 9.89
N ILE A 195 11.17 -9.71 9.60
CA ILE A 195 11.91 -9.47 8.35
C ILE A 195 13.24 -10.26 8.34
N PRO A 196 14.16 -10.11 9.32
CA PRO A 196 15.39 -10.92 9.33
C PRO A 196 15.11 -12.42 9.42
N ARG A 197 14.13 -12.82 10.25
CA ARG A 197 13.69 -14.21 10.35
C ARG A 197 13.23 -14.77 9.01
N SER A 198 12.39 -14.02 8.29
CA SER A 198 11.90 -14.41 6.96
C SER A 198 13.05 -14.60 5.98
N TYR A 199 14.05 -13.72 5.99
CA TYR A 199 15.25 -13.87 5.15
C TYR A 199 16.08 -15.09 5.54
N TRP A 200 16.30 -15.32 6.83
CA TRP A 200 17.01 -16.49 7.34
C TRP A 200 16.35 -17.79 6.88
N PHE A 201 15.04 -17.91 7.07
CA PHE A 201 14.27 -19.09 6.65
C PHE A 201 14.05 -19.19 5.14
N SER A 202 14.21 -18.10 4.38
CA SER A 202 14.14 -18.14 2.91
C SER A 202 15.29 -18.92 2.26
N SER A 203 16.34 -19.23 3.04
CA SER A 203 17.43 -20.12 2.62
C SER A 203 17.06 -21.61 2.65
N SER A 204 16.06 -22.00 3.44
CA SER A 204 15.62 -23.40 3.56
C SER A 204 14.43 -23.68 2.64
N ASN A 205 14.70 -24.40 1.54
CA ASN A 205 13.68 -24.75 0.55
C ASN A 205 12.55 -25.61 1.15
N SER A 206 12.88 -26.55 2.04
CA SER A 206 11.88 -27.43 2.68
C SER A 206 10.91 -26.64 3.57
N PHE A 207 11.43 -25.71 4.38
CA PHE A 207 10.60 -24.83 5.20
C PHE A 207 9.75 -23.91 4.33
N LEU A 208 10.36 -23.33 3.29
CA LEU A 208 9.65 -22.43 2.38
C LEU A 208 8.54 -23.14 1.61
N LEU A 209 8.74 -24.40 1.21
CA LEU A 209 7.74 -25.23 0.56
C LEU A 209 6.57 -25.52 1.52
N ALA A 210 6.85 -25.97 2.75
CA ALA A 210 5.81 -26.22 3.76
C ALA A 210 5.00 -24.95 4.09
N LYS A 211 5.68 -23.81 4.28
CA LYS A 211 5.03 -22.49 4.49
C LYS A 211 4.18 -22.10 3.28
N THR A 212 4.61 -22.41 2.07
CA THR A 212 3.87 -22.10 0.84
C THR A 212 2.64 -22.99 0.72
N TYR A 213 2.72 -24.30 1.00
CA TYR A 213 1.55 -25.18 1.02
C TYR A 213 0.49 -24.75 2.02
N PHE A 214 0.89 -24.35 3.23
CA PHE A 214 -0.06 -23.80 4.21
C PHE A 214 -0.77 -22.54 3.67
N LYS A 215 -0.03 -21.64 3.01
CA LYS A 215 -0.63 -20.46 2.37
C LYS A 215 -1.55 -20.82 1.21
N VAL A 216 -1.19 -21.81 0.40
CA VAL A 216 -2.04 -22.30 -0.71
C VAL A 216 -3.35 -22.84 -0.16
N ALA A 217 -3.31 -23.66 0.90
CA ALA A 217 -4.52 -24.18 1.53
C ALA A 217 -5.42 -23.05 2.06
N LYS A 218 -4.85 -22.06 2.75
CA LYS A 218 -5.62 -20.89 3.22
C LYS A 218 -6.24 -20.09 2.07
N LEU A 219 -5.45 -19.81 1.03
CA LEU A 219 -5.92 -19.04 -0.12
C LEU A 219 -6.95 -19.81 -0.96
N ALA A 220 -6.90 -21.15 -0.97
CA ALA A 220 -7.92 -21.97 -1.61
C ALA A 220 -9.30 -21.74 -0.98
N THR A 221 -9.37 -21.70 0.36
CA THR A 221 -10.62 -21.40 1.08
C THR A 221 -11.10 -19.98 0.79
N GLU A 222 -10.23 -18.97 0.83
CA GLU A 222 -10.58 -17.58 0.52
C GLU A 222 -11.04 -17.39 -0.93
N LYS A 223 -10.46 -18.16 -1.85
CA LYS A 223 -10.87 -18.19 -3.26
C LYS A 223 -12.25 -18.81 -3.41
N ALA A 224 -12.49 -19.97 -2.79
CA ALA A 224 -13.78 -20.65 -2.85
C ALA A 224 -14.89 -19.76 -2.30
N SER A 225 -14.69 -19.10 -1.15
CA SER A 225 -15.68 -18.17 -0.60
C SER A 225 -15.92 -16.97 -1.53
N ALA A 226 -14.88 -16.44 -2.18
CA ALA A 226 -15.05 -15.33 -3.13
C ALA A 226 -15.72 -15.75 -4.45
N GLU A 227 -15.63 -17.03 -4.84
CA GLU A 227 -16.35 -17.60 -5.99
C GLU A 227 -17.83 -17.82 -5.65
N GLU A 228 -18.14 -18.30 -4.44
CA GLU A 228 -19.50 -18.42 -3.90
C GLU A 228 -20.19 -17.05 -3.78
N ASP A 229 -19.55 -16.09 -3.09
CA ASP A 229 -20.04 -14.71 -2.98
C ASP A 229 -20.34 -14.07 -4.35
N LEU A 230 -19.53 -14.38 -5.36
CA LEU A 230 -19.75 -13.89 -6.71
C LEU A 230 -20.96 -14.57 -7.36
N ALA A 231 -21.10 -15.89 -7.21
CA ALA A 231 -22.23 -16.64 -7.77
C ALA A 231 -23.56 -16.14 -7.21
N ASP A 232 -23.67 -15.96 -5.88
CA ASP A 232 -24.86 -15.46 -5.19
C ASP A 232 -25.27 -14.06 -5.72
N VAL A 233 -24.29 -13.16 -5.87
CA VAL A 233 -24.55 -11.82 -6.39
C VAL A 233 -24.94 -11.84 -7.87
N MET A 234 -24.43 -12.80 -8.65
CA MET A 234 -24.84 -12.95 -10.05
C MET A 234 -26.26 -13.49 -10.18
N GLU A 235 -26.72 -14.35 -9.28
CA GLU A 235 -28.12 -14.78 -9.20
C GLU A 235 -29.05 -13.60 -8.91
N GLU A 236 -28.73 -12.77 -7.91
CA GLU A 236 -29.47 -11.52 -7.62
C GLU A 236 -29.57 -10.59 -8.86
N VAL A 237 -28.53 -10.56 -9.71
CA VAL A 237 -28.51 -9.76 -10.94
C VAL A 237 -29.35 -10.40 -12.05
N ALA A 238 -29.37 -11.74 -12.16
CA ALA A 238 -30.16 -12.46 -13.14
C ALA A 238 -31.66 -12.22 -12.91
N ASP A 239 -32.13 -12.40 -11.66
CA ASP A 239 -33.51 -12.14 -11.26
C ASP A 239 -33.93 -10.69 -11.53
N LEU A 240 -33.00 -9.76 -11.28
CA LEU A 240 -33.24 -8.34 -11.53
C LEU A 240 -33.27 -8.02 -13.04
N ASN A 241 -32.48 -8.70 -13.86
CA ASN A 241 -32.50 -8.52 -15.32
C ASN A 241 -33.78 -9.06 -15.95
N GLU A 242 -34.34 -10.15 -15.41
CA GLU A 242 -35.61 -10.74 -15.85
C GLU A 242 -36.81 -9.87 -15.44
N SER A 243 -36.81 -9.36 -14.20
CA SER A 243 -37.91 -8.53 -13.69
C SER A 243 -38.05 -7.13 -14.34
N VAL A 244 -36.96 -6.55 -14.85
CA VAL A 244 -36.97 -5.18 -15.42
C VAL A 244 -37.13 -5.18 -16.94
N ARG A 245 -38.34 -4.87 -17.41
CA ARG A 245 -38.65 -4.70 -18.85
C ARG A 245 -37.80 -3.62 -19.54
N PHE A 246 -37.56 -3.81 -20.83
CA PHE A 246 -36.76 -2.92 -21.69
C PHE A 246 -37.21 -1.45 -21.73
N ASN A 247 -38.51 -1.18 -21.56
CA ASN A 247 -39.07 0.18 -21.61
C ASN A 247 -38.98 0.96 -20.27
N HIS A 248 -38.45 0.36 -19.20
CA HIS A 248 -38.37 1.03 -17.90
C HIS A 248 -37.20 2.03 -17.83
N SER A 249 -37.39 3.17 -17.18
CA SER A 249 -36.34 4.19 -16.96
C SER A 249 -35.10 3.66 -16.21
N LEU A 250 -35.27 2.54 -15.49
CA LEU A 250 -34.22 1.86 -14.72
C LEU A 250 -33.41 0.86 -15.56
N ARG A 251 -33.85 0.53 -16.79
CA ARG A 251 -33.15 -0.43 -17.66
C ARG A 251 -31.70 -0.03 -17.92
N LYS A 252 -31.46 1.27 -18.16
CA LYS A 252 -30.10 1.84 -18.31
C LYS A 252 -29.19 1.54 -17.12
N CYS A 253 -29.75 1.51 -15.90
CA CYS A 253 -29.00 1.20 -14.70
C CYS A 253 -28.67 -0.29 -14.61
N VAL A 254 -29.63 -1.16 -14.96
CA VAL A 254 -29.41 -2.63 -15.06
C VAL A 254 -28.36 -2.95 -16.11
N ASP A 255 -28.45 -2.35 -17.31
CA ASP A 255 -27.46 -2.56 -18.37
C ASP A 255 -26.06 -2.09 -17.90
N THR A 256 -25.99 -1.00 -17.12
CA THR A 256 -24.72 -0.56 -16.51
C THR A 256 -24.17 -1.60 -15.54
N ILE A 257 -25.01 -2.23 -14.70
CA ILE A 257 -24.59 -3.33 -13.80
C ILE A 257 -24.08 -4.50 -14.63
N MET A 258 -24.82 -4.90 -15.68
CA MET A 258 -24.44 -5.99 -16.56
C MET A 258 -23.05 -5.81 -17.16
N THR A 259 -22.67 -4.59 -17.56
CA THR A 259 -21.31 -4.32 -18.07
C THR A 259 -20.18 -4.59 -17.06
N LYS A 260 -20.50 -4.64 -15.76
CA LYS A 260 -19.53 -4.94 -14.68
C LYS A 260 -19.43 -6.42 -14.37
N CYS A 261 -20.40 -7.22 -14.78
CA CYS A 261 -20.39 -8.67 -14.59
C CYS A 261 -19.32 -9.34 -15.48
N PRO A 262 -18.76 -10.50 -15.06
CA PRO A 262 -17.86 -11.26 -15.90
C PRO A 262 -18.55 -11.77 -17.17
N ILE A 263 -17.81 -11.89 -18.27
CA ILE A 263 -18.33 -12.27 -19.60
C ILE A 263 -19.12 -13.60 -19.57
N ARG A 264 -18.67 -14.57 -18.76
CA ARG A 264 -19.37 -15.86 -18.61
C ARG A 264 -20.81 -15.70 -18.11
N TYR A 265 -21.01 -14.90 -17.08
CA TYR A 265 -22.34 -14.64 -16.51
C TYR A 265 -23.20 -13.77 -17.42
N GLN A 266 -22.58 -12.81 -18.15
CA GLN A 266 -23.30 -12.01 -19.16
C GLN A 266 -23.93 -12.88 -20.26
N GLN A 267 -23.20 -13.89 -20.74
CA GLN A 267 -23.67 -14.80 -21.79
C GLN A 267 -24.80 -15.71 -21.29
N GLU A 268 -24.68 -16.22 -20.07
CA GLU A 268 -25.69 -17.09 -19.44
C GLU A 268 -27.02 -16.35 -19.25
N MET A 269 -26.97 -15.13 -18.70
CA MET A 269 -28.15 -14.29 -18.52
C MET A 269 -28.81 -13.88 -19.84
N GLY A 270 -28.01 -13.72 -20.90
CA GLY A 270 -28.53 -13.43 -22.24
C GLY A 270 -29.31 -14.59 -22.84
N ARG A 271 -28.90 -15.83 -22.58
CA ARG A 271 -29.58 -17.05 -23.04
C ARG A 271 -30.89 -17.30 -22.31
N ASN A 272 -30.91 -17.12 -20.98
CA ASN A 272 -32.09 -17.42 -20.16
C ASN A 272 -33.28 -16.47 -20.43
N LEU A 273 -33.01 -15.23 -20.87
CA LEU A 273 -34.05 -14.24 -21.20
C LEU A 273 -34.90 -14.65 -22.41
N GLU A 274 -34.39 -15.49 -23.31
CA GLU A 274 -35.13 -15.98 -24.50
C GLU A 274 -36.14 -17.08 -24.15
N SER A 275 -36.08 -17.67 -22.95
CA SER A 275 -36.80 -18.90 -22.59
C SER A 275 -37.92 -18.77 -21.53
N SER A 276 -38.09 -17.62 -20.86
CA SER A 276 -38.99 -17.51 -19.69
C SER A 276 -40.26 -16.66 -19.95
N PRO A 277 -41.48 -17.19 -19.70
CA PRO A 277 -42.69 -16.39 -19.60
C PRO A 277 -42.87 -15.88 -18.15
N CYS A 278 -42.55 -14.62 -17.89
CA CYS A 278 -42.51 -14.08 -16.52
C CYS A 278 -43.89 -13.64 -15.99
N GLU A 279 -44.36 -14.31 -14.92
CA GLU A 279 -45.29 -13.73 -13.93
C GLU A 279 -44.54 -12.68 -13.07
N GLY A 280 -45.14 -11.51 -12.89
CA GLY A 280 -44.43 -10.27 -12.56
C GLY A 280 -43.87 -10.16 -11.14
N PRO A 281 -42.54 -10.00 -10.96
CA PRO A 281 -41.95 -9.55 -9.70
C PRO A 281 -42.16 -8.04 -9.51
N SER A 282 -42.14 -7.60 -8.25
CA SER A 282 -42.25 -6.20 -7.87
C SER A 282 -41.09 -5.37 -8.45
N ILE A 283 -41.41 -4.19 -8.98
CA ILE A 283 -40.43 -3.29 -9.60
C ILE A 283 -39.39 -2.86 -8.56
N PRO A 284 -38.08 -3.07 -8.80
CA PRO A 284 -37.06 -2.78 -7.82
C PRO A 284 -36.88 -1.27 -7.57
N THR A 285 -36.62 -0.91 -6.31
CA THR A 285 -36.34 0.47 -5.90
C THR A 285 -34.93 0.90 -6.36
N LYS A 286 -34.77 2.16 -6.81
CA LYS A 286 -33.47 2.74 -7.22
C LYS A 286 -32.36 2.59 -6.17
N SER A 287 -32.70 2.68 -4.88
CA SER A 287 -31.76 2.46 -3.75
C SER A 287 -31.26 1.02 -3.69
N GLY A 288 -32.15 0.03 -3.91
CA GLY A 288 -31.77 -1.38 -4.00
C GLY A 288 -30.80 -1.62 -5.17
N LEU A 289 -31.03 -0.96 -6.30
CA LEU A 289 -30.18 -1.07 -7.49
C LEU A 289 -28.77 -0.50 -7.27
N ILE A 290 -28.65 0.60 -6.51
CA ILE A 290 -27.36 1.17 -6.13
C ILE A 290 -26.59 0.20 -5.21
N LYS A 291 -27.28 -0.40 -4.23
CA LYS A 291 -26.68 -1.39 -3.31
C LYS A 291 -26.24 -2.65 -4.06
N LEU A 292 -27.06 -3.15 -4.98
CA LEU A 292 -26.71 -4.30 -5.81
C LEU A 292 -25.50 -4.00 -6.69
N HIS A 293 -25.44 -2.82 -7.30
CA HIS A 293 -24.28 -2.41 -8.10
C HIS A 293 -22.99 -2.33 -7.25
N GLU A 294 -23.08 -1.82 -6.02
CA GLU A 294 -21.96 -1.81 -5.06
C GLU A 294 -21.50 -3.23 -4.69
N LYS A 295 -22.45 -4.14 -4.42
CA LYS A 295 -22.16 -5.56 -4.18
C LYS A 295 -21.45 -6.20 -5.39
N VAL A 296 -21.96 -5.98 -6.60
CA VAL A 296 -21.36 -6.51 -7.85
C VAL A 296 -19.93 -6.01 -8.03
N ILE A 297 -19.69 -4.70 -7.87
CA ILE A 297 -18.34 -4.13 -7.97
C ILE A 297 -17.40 -4.81 -6.97
N SER A 298 -17.85 -4.97 -5.72
CA SER A 298 -17.05 -5.54 -4.64
C SER A 298 -16.76 -7.04 -4.86
N ALA A 299 -17.77 -7.83 -5.22
CA ALA A 299 -17.64 -9.26 -5.48
C ALA A 299 -16.72 -9.54 -6.68
N VAL A 300 -16.91 -8.81 -7.80
CA VAL A 300 -16.05 -8.95 -8.98
C VAL A 300 -14.61 -8.54 -8.69
N GLN A 301 -14.38 -7.47 -7.93
CA GLN A 301 -13.03 -7.08 -7.52
C GLN A 301 -12.39 -8.15 -6.62
N ARG A 302 -13.13 -8.68 -5.64
CA ARG A 302 -12.64 -9.70 -4.71
C ARG A 302 -12.28 -10.99 -5.43
N HIS A 303 -13.14 -11.49 -6.32
CA HIS A 303 -12.87 -12.66 -7.15
C HIS A 303 -11.64 -12.49 -8.04
N ASN A 304 -11.51 -11.35 -8.74
CA ASN A 304 -10.33 -11.09 -9.58
C ASN A 304 -9.04 -11.02 -8.75
N GLN A 305 -9.08 -10.40 -7.57
CA GLN A 305 -7.93 -10.31 -6.66
C GLN A 305 -7.50 -11.70 -6.16
N THR A 306 -8.44 -12.50 -5.65
CA THR A 306 -8.13 -13.85 -5.14
C THR A 306 -7.65 -14.76 -6.27
N GLN A 307 -8.20 -14.65 -7.48
CA GLN A 307 -7.76 -15.42 -8.64
C GLN A 307 -6.33 -15.10 -9.07
N VAL A 308 -5.92 -13.83 -9.05
CA VAL A 308 -4.53 -13.42 -9.35
C VAL A 308 -3.57 -13.85 -8.24
N GLN A 309 -3.99 -13.73 -6.98
CA GLN A 309 -3.19 -14.21 -5.85
C GLN A 309 -3.00 -15.73 -5.91
N TRP A 310 -4.04 -16.45 -6.30
CA TRP A 310 -4.05 -17.91 -6.46
C TRP A 310 -3.03 -18.36 -7.50
N SER A 311 -3.05 -17.76 -8.69
CA SER A 311 -2.10 -18.11 -9.75
C SER A 311 -0.65 -17.81 -9.35
N LEU A 312 -0.39 -16.63 -8.77
CA LEU A 312 0.96 -16.26 -8.32
C LEU A 312 1.48 -17.20 -7.22
N LEU A 313 0.62 -17.61 -6.30
CA LEU A 313 1.01 -18.48 -5.20
C LEU A 313 1.23 -19.93 -5.65
N LEU A 314 0.40 -20.42 -6.58
CA LEU A 314 0.60 -21.73 -7.22
C LEU A 314 1.91 -21.78 -8.02
N ASP A 315 2.20 -20.76 -8.83
CA ASP A 315 3.45 -20.67 -9.58
C ASP A 315 4.67 -20.75 -8.64
N LYS A 316 4.58 -20.09 -7.48
CA LYS A 316 5.60 -20.16 -6.44
C LYS A 316 5.69 -21.56 -5.82
N ALA A 317 4.56 -22.22 -5.54
CA ALA A 317 4.53 -23.56 -4.98
C ALA A 317 5.16 -24.57 -5.94
N PHE A 318 4.77 -24.57 -7.22
CA PHE A 318 5.33 -25.45 -8.25
C PHE A 318 6.82 -25.22 -8.43
N HIS A 319 7.27 -23.95 -8.48
CA HIS A 319 8.69 -23.65 -8.58
C HIS A 319 9.50 -24.22 -7.40
N LEU A 320 8.98 -24.14 -6.19
CA LEU A 320 9.64 -24.70 -5.00
C LEU A 320 9.62 -26.23 -4.99
N GLU A 321 8.54 -26.84 -5.49
CA GLU A 321 8.43 -28.28 -5.63
C GLU A 321 9.42 -28.82 -6.68
N ASP A 322 9.55 -28.15 -7.82
CA ASP A 322 10.52 -28.48 -8.86
C ASP A 322 11.97 -28.38 -8.33
N ILE A 323 12.28 -27.37 -7.50
CA ILE A 323 13.57 -27.28 -6.80
C ILE A 323 13.77 -28.46 -5.85
N ALA A 324 12.76 -28.78 -5.03
CA ALA A 324 12.85 -29.89 -4.08
C ALA A 324 13.08 -31.24 -4.77
N LYS A 325 12.37 -31.49 -5.88
CA LYS A 325 12.55 -32.69 -6.73
C LYS A 325 13.91 -32.72 -7.43
N SER A 326 14.44 -31.56 -7.83
CA SER A 326 15.77 -31.48 -8.42
C SER A 326 16.87 -31.76 -7.40
N GLN A 327 16.68 -31.43 -6.12
CA GLN A 327 17.64 -31.71 -5.06
C GLN A 327 17.73 -33.21 -4.72
N SER A 328 16.64 -33.96 -4.90
CA SER A 328 16.63 -35.42 -4.71
C SER A 328 17.17 -36.20 -5.93
N THR A 329 17.35 -35.53 -7.08
CA THR A 329 17.85 -36.17 -8.32
C THR A 329 19.36 -35.93 -8.49
N PRO A 330 20.19 -36.94 -8.80
CA PRO A 330 21.65 -36.80 -8.90
C PRO A 330 22.10 -35.84 -10.01
N VAL A 331 21.27 -35.60 -11.02
CA VAL A 331 21.58 -34.76 -12.19
C VAL A 331 21.40 -33.26 -11.92
N ARG A 332 20.84 -32.82 -10.78
CA ARG A 332 20.65 -31.40 -10.39
C ARG A 332 20.11 -30.50 -11.51
N VAL A 333 19.25 -31.04 -12.39
CA VAL A 333 18.56 -30.27 -13.42
C VAL A 333 17.15 -29.96 -12.93
N ILE A 334 16.80 -28.67 -12.93
CA ILE A 334 15.45 -28.20 -12.60
C ILE A 334 14.55 -28.43 -13.82
N THR A 335 13.79 -29.52 -13.80
CA THR A 335 12.73 -29.77 -14.77
C THR A 335 11.47 -29.04 -14.31
N LYS A 336 10.96 -28.10 -15.12
CA LYS A 336 9.72 -27.37 -14.79
C LYS A 336 8.51 -28.22 -15.13
N THR A 337 7.74 -28.64 -14.11
CA THR A 337 6.57 -29.53 -14.32
C THR A 337 5.40 -28.78 -14.94
N PHE A 338 5.22 -27.50 -14.59
CA PHE A 338 4.19 -26.61 -15.12
C PHE A 338 4.83 -25.29 -15.55
N SER A 339 5.01 -25.05 -16.85
CA SER A 339 5.53 -23.75 -17.32
C SER A 339 4.49 -23.04 -18.18
N PRO A 340 3.98 -21.86 -17.76
CA PRO A 340 3.30 -20.98 -18.68
C PRO A 340 4.36 -20.39 -19.63
N ASN A 341 4.20 -20.63 -20.93
CA ASN A 341 5.13 -20.25 -22.01
C ASN A 341 5.36 -18.73 -22.21
N HIS A 342 5.04 -17.87 -21.23
CA HIS A 342 4.98 -16.41 -21.39
C HIS A 342 6.24 -15.63 -20.97
N LEU A 343 7.38 -16.29 -20.76
CA LEU A 343 8.62 -15.62 -20.35
C LEU A 343 9.40 -15.11 -21.58
N GLY A 344 9.43 -13.78 -21.74
CA GLY A 344 10.17 -13.08 -22.78
C GLY A 344 11.67 -13.38 -22.79
N TRP A 345 12.30 -13.22 -23.96
CA TRP A 345 13.67 -13.63 -24.28
C TRP A 345 14.72 -13.16 -23.25
N VAL A 346 14.57 -11.95 -22.71
CA VAL A 346 15.46 -11.36 -21.70
C VAL A 346 15.50 -12.19 -20.41
N ARG A 347 14.36 -12.71 -19.95
CA ARG A 347 14.32 -13.51 -18.72
C ARG A 347 14.83 -14.93 -18.94
N ARG A 348 14.77 -15.48 -20.16
CA ARG A 348 15.43 -16.77 -20.51
C ARG A 348 16.95 -16.66 -20.51
N PHE A 349 17.49 -15.50 -20.89
CA PHE A 349 18.93 -15.27 -20.88
C PHE A 349 19.49 -15.09 -19.46
N ILE A 350 18.70 -14.51 -18.54
CA ILE A 350 19.09 -14.27 -17.15
C ILE A 350 18.77 -15.48 -16.23
N TYR A 351 17.68 -16.22 -16.48
CA TYR A 351 17.33 -17.44 -15.77
C TYR A 351 17.72 -18.69 -16.58
N THR A 352 18.99 -19.07 -16.52
CA THR A 352 19.40 -20.44 -16.86
C THR A 352 18.97 -21.42 -15.76
N PRO A 353 18.56 -22.65 -16.09
CA PRO A 353 18.02 -23.63 -15.12
C PRO A 353 19.00 -23.99 -14.00
N THR A 354 20.30 -23.77 -14.20
CA THR A 354 21.36 -23.97 -13.19
C THR A 354 21.44 -22.83 -12.16
N VAL A 355 20.90 -21.65 -12.47
CA VAL A 355 21.08 -20.40 -11.70
C VAL A 355 19.91 -20.10 -10.76
N GLY A 356 18.81 -20.87 -10.84
CA GLY A 356 17.63 -20.70 -9.98
C GLY A 356 17.94 -20.84 -8.47
N GLY A 357 18.86 -21.73 -8.10
CA GLY A 357 19.35 -21.84 -6.72
C GLY A 357 20.29 -20.70 -6.29
N PHE A 358 20.93 -20.02 -7.25
CA PHE A 358 21.89 -18.94 -7.01
C PHE A 358 21.21 -17.60 -6.71
N ILE A 359 20.05 -17.34 -7.35
CA ILE A 359 19.31 -16.07 -7.22
C ILE A 359 18.65 -15.91 -5.84
N GLN A 360 18.28 -17.01 -5.18
CA GLN A 360 17.73 -16.95 -3.81
C GLN A 360 18.80 -16.57 -2.78
N GLY A 361 20.05 -17.02 -2.95
CA GLY A 361 21.20 -16.62 -2.13
C GLY A 361 21.64 -15.18 -2.37
N GLN A 362 21.50 -14.67 -3.60
CA GLN A 362 21.80 -13.28 -3.95
C GLN A 362 20.83 -12.27 -3.34
N ASN A 363 19.57 -12.61 -3.08
CA ASN A 363 18.65 -11.69 -2.38
C ASN A 363 19.06 -11.45 -0.92
N LEU A 364 19.70 -12.43 -0.27
CA LEU A 364 20.28 -12.26 1.06
C LEU A 364 21.55 -11.41 1.01
N GLN A 365 22.44 -11.65 0.04
CA GLN A 365 23.63 -10.81 -0.17
C GLN A 365 23.26 -9.38 -0.59
N PHE A 366 22.21 -9.17 -1.39
CA PHE A 366 21.74 -7.86 -1.81
C PHE A 366 21.07 -7.11 -0.67
N ALA A 367 20.28 -7.77 0.18
CA ALA A 367 19.71 -7.14 1.37
C ALA A 367 20.78 -6.81 2.41
N VAL A 368 21.76 -7.70 2.63
CA VAL A 368 22.93 -7.43 3.48
C VAL A 368 23.79 -6.33 2.90
N GLU A 369 24.03 -6.30 1.58
CA GLU A 369 24.83 -5.26 0.95
C GLU A 369 24.08 -3.94 0.79
N VAL A 370 22.76 -3.90 0.68
CA VAL A 370 21.97 -2.67 0.75
C VAL A 370 21.96 -2.13 2.17
N ASN A 371 21.79 -2.99 3.19
CA ASN A 371 21.95 -2.55 4.57
C ASN A 371 23.37 -2.09 4.85
N ARG A 372 24.39 -2.77 4.32
CA ARG A 372 25.81 -2.39 4.42
C ARG A 372 26.12 -1.15 3.60
N LEU A 373 25.47 -0.91 2.45
CA LEU A 373 25.60 0.30 1.66
C LEU A 373 24.93 1.47 2.38
N MET A 374 23.75 1.28 2.96
CA MET A 374 23.08 2.28 3.78
C MET A 374 23.94 2.59 5.01
N PHE A 375 24.42 1.55 5.72
CA PHE A 375 25.33 1.71 6.84
C PHE A 375 26.64 2.37 6.43
N LYS A 376 27.21 2.06 5.25
CA LYS A 376 28.39 2.72 4.70
C LYS A 376 28.08 4.13 4.19
N PHE A 377 26.89 4.42 3.69
CA PHE A 377 26.49 5.76 3.26
C PHE A 377 26.35 6.67 4.49
N PHE A 378 25.85 6.12 5.60
CA PHE A 378 25.79 6.79 6.90
C PHE A 378 27.13 6.78 7.68
N SER A 379 27.97 5.75 7.52
CA SER A 379 29.28 5.60 8.19
C SER A 379 30.44 6.24 7.43
N SER A 380 30.32 6.42 6.10
CA SER A 380 31.30 7.12 5.26
C SER A 380 30.99 8.62 5.15
N GLY A 381 29.91 9.08 5.81
CA GLY A 381 29.93 10.42 6.36
C GLY A 381 31.04 10.47 7.38
N ASN A 382 32.29 10.68 6.94
CA ASN A 382 33.35 11.18 7.80
C ASN A 382 32.72 12.37 8.52
N VAL A 383 32.42 12.17 9.79
CA VAL A 383 32.11 13.24 10.71
C VAL A 383 33.42 14.00 10.82
N TYR A 384 33.66 14.91 9.87
CA TYR A 384 34.59 15.99 10.07
C TYR A 384 33.92 16.87 11.12
N CYS A 385 34.11 16.49 12.40
CA CYS A 385 33.86 17.36 13.53
C CYS A 385 34.75 18.60 13.35
N CYS A 386 34.11 19.71 13.01
CA CYS A 386 34.36 20.96 13.71
C CYS A 386 33.46 20.88 14.96
#